data_AF-A0AA40HEG6-F1
#
_entry.id   AF-A0AA40HEG6-F1
#
_cell.length_a   1.000
_cell.length_b   1.000
_cell.length_c   1.000
_cell.angle_alpha   90.00
_cell.angle_beta   90.00
_cell.angle_gamma   90.00
#
_symmetry.space_group_name_H-M   'P 1'
#
loop_
_entity.id
_entity.type
_entity.pdbx_description
1 polymer ?
#
loop_
_entity_poly.entity_id
_entity_poly.type
_entity_poly.pdbx_seq_one_letter_code
_entity_poly.pdbx_strand_id
1 'polypeptide(L)'
;MAAAKPTLGRVLPGSSILFLCDMQEKFRHVAYFPQIVSVAARMLKVARLLEVPTVLTEQYPQGLGPTVPELGAAGLQPLAKTCFSMVPVARQELDARPQLRSVLLCGIETQACILNTALDLLDRGLQVHVVVDACSSRSQVDRLVALARMRQSGAFLSTSEGLILQLVGDAAHPQFKEVLAPSPPPSMHLANVSSAPTTSFRNTSGNIHILEHRRLPPPEGAQFSWGVTPSTINQ
;
A
#
# COMPACT_ATOMS: atom_id res chain seq x y z
N MET A 1 38.48 -16.38 10.50
CA MET A 1 37.72 -15.20 10.08
C MET A 1 36.99 -14.65 11.30
N ALA A 2 37.12 -13.36 11.61
CA ALA A 2 36.29 -12.77 12.67
C ALA A 2 34.82 -12.82 12.21
N ALA A 3 33.92 -13.32 13.06
CA ALA A 3 32.49 -13.26 12.78
C ALA A 3 32.11 -11.79 12.56
N ALA A 4 31.46 -11.47 11.43
CA ALA A 4 30.96 -10.13 11.19
C ALA A 4 30.06 -9.71 12.36
N LYS A 5 30.28 -8.53 12.92
CA LYS A 5 29.40 -8.01 13.99
C LYS A 5 27.96 -7.97 13.45
N PRO A 6 26.98 -8.46 14.22
CA PRO A 6 25.58 -8.37 13.82
C PRO A 6 25.23 -6.90 13.53
N THR A 7 24.63 -6.63 12.38
CA THR A 7 24.11 -5.30 12.06
C THR A 7 22.87 -5.03 12.92
N LEU A 8 22.74 -3.80 13.42
CA LEU A 8 21.64 -3.45 14.33
C LEU A 8 20.34 -3.05 13.59
N GLY A 9 20.36 -2.94 12.26
CA GLY A 9 19.19 -2.51 11.50
C GLY A 9 18.82 -1.05 11.74
N ARG A 10 19.81 -0.15 11.88
CA ARG A 10 19.52 1.27 12.09
C ARG A 10 19.21 1.94 10.75
N VAL A 11 18.07 2.61 10.68
CA VAL A 11 17.67 3.42 9.53
C VAL A 11 17.94 4.89 9.79
N LEU A 12 18.51 5.58 8.80
CA LEU A 12 18.74 7.02 8.81
C LEU A 12 18.31 7.59 7.46
N PRO A 13 17.74 8.81 7.38
CA PRO A 13 17.30 9.38 6.12
C PRO A 13 18.41 9.41 5.05
N GLY A 14 19.60 9.93 5.40
CA GLY A 14 20.72 10.10 4.47
C GLY A 14 21.39 8.80 3.98
N SER A 15 21.04 7.64 4.54
CA SER A 15 21.59 6.33 4.15
C SER A 15 20.51 5.30 3.84
N SER A 16 19.27 5.73 3.64
CA SER A 16 18.14 4.86 3.31
C SER A 16 17.59 5.12 1.91
N ILE A 17 16.88 4.15 1.35
CA ILE A 17 16.07 4.29 0.14
C ILE A 17 14.74 3.55 0.33
N LEU A 18 13.64 4.11 -0.18
CA LEU A 18 12.32 3.48 -0.16
C LEU A 18 12.08 2.75 -1.49
N PHE A 19 11.67 1.49 -1.43
CA PHE A 19 11.25 0.69 -2.57
C PHE A 19 9.74 0.44 -2.50
N LEU A 20 9.02 0.86 -3.53
CA LEU A 20 7.59 0.64 -3.73
C LEU A 20 7.41 -0.40 -4.85
N CYS A 21 7.04 -1.62 -4.46
CA CYS A 21 7.02 -2.78 -5.35
C CYS A 21 5.62 -3.08 -5.87
N ASP A 22 5.39 -2.83 -7.16
CA ASP A 22 4.34 -3.46 -7.99
C ASP A 22 2.90 -3.29 -7.46
N MET A 23 2.58 -2.15 -6.84
CA MET A 23 1.24 -1.86 -6.28
C MET A 23 0.27 -1.44 -7.40
N GLN A 24 -0.09 -2.38 -8.26
CA GLN A 24 -0.79 -2.12 -9.53
C GLN A 24 -2.29 -2.48 -9.49
N GLU A 25 -3.06 -1.89 -10.40
CA GLU A 25 -4.52 -2.01 -10.53
C GLU A 25 -5.04 -3.46 -10.55
N LYS A 26 -4.36 -4.38 -11.25
CA LYS A 26 -4.81 -5.78 -11.34
C LYS A 26 -4.56 -6.60 -10.08
N PHE A 27 -3.96 -6.05 -9.03
CA PHE A 27 -3.74 -6.72 -7.76
C PHE A 27 -4.71 -6.31 -6.65
N ARG A 28 -5.77 -5.55 -6.96
CA ARG A 28 -6.78 -5.14 -5.96
C ARG A 28 -7.43 -6.30 -5.19
N HIS A 29 -7.38 -7.53 -5.72
CA HIS A 29 -7.85 -8.75 -5.05
C HIS A 29 -6.88 -9.34 -4.01
N VAL A 30 -5.66 -8.80 -3.88
CA VAL A 30 -4.71 -9.19 -2.82
C VAL A 30 -5.30 -8.85 -1.46
N ALA A 31 -5.09 -9.73 -0.46
CA ALA A 31 -5.62 -9.50 0.88
C ALA A 31 -5.10 -8.18 1.46
N TYR A 32 -5.98 -7.40 2.07
CA TYR A 32 -5.66 -6.10 2.68
C TYR A 32 -5.08 -5.05 1.71
N PHE A 33 -5.32 -5.17 0.40
CA PHE A 33 -4.72 -4.28 -0.60
C PHE A 33 -4.94 -2.76 -0.33
N PRO A 34 -6.16 -2.27 -0.02
CA PRO A 34 -6.36 -0.86 0.31
C PRO A 34 -5.56 -0.39 1.52
N GLN A 35 -5.43 -1.24 2.54
CA GLN A 35 -4.70 -0.93 3.77
C GLN A 35 -3.19 -0.83 3.50
N ILE A 36 -2.60 -1.81 2.81
CA ILE A 36 -1.16 -1.78 2.51
C ILE A 36 -0.81 -0.63 1.57
N VAL A 37 -1.69 -0.25 0.63
CA VAL A 37 -1.50 0.93 -0.24
C VAL A 37 -1.51 2.21 0.59
N SER A 38 -2.45 2.34 1.54
CA SER A 38 -2.49 3.49 2.45
C SER A 38 -1.22 3.61 3.30
N VAL A 39 -0.69 2.48 3.81
CA VAL A 39 0.57 2.47 4.56
C VAL A 39 1.76 2.80 3.65
N ALA A 40 1.83 2.24 2.44
CA ALA A 40 2.88 2.56 1.48
C ALA A 40 2.86 4.04 1.05
N ALA A 41 1.66 4.62 0.88
CA ALA A 41 1.50 6.05 0.62
C ALA A 41 1.98 6.92 1.79
N ARG A 42 1.73 6.48 3.04
CA ARG A 42 2.30 7.12 4.24
C ARG A 42 3.83 7.05 4.22
N MET A 43 4.41 5.90 3.92
CA MET A 43 5.87 5.75 3.79
C MET A 43 6.45 6.66 2.70
N LEU A 44 5.77 6.78 1.54
CA LEU A 44 6.17 7.69 0.47
C LEU A 44 6.10 9.16 0.90
N LYS A 45 5.05 9.56 1.62
CA LYS A 45 4.94 10.92 2.18
C LYS A 45 6.11 11.22 3.12
N VAL A 46 6.42 10.30 4.03
CA VAL A 46 7.55 10.46 4.96
C VAL A 46 8.88 10.50 4.21
N ALA A 47 9.06 9.64 3.20
CA ALA A 47 10.27 9.65 2.38
C ALA A 47 10.47 11.00 1.69
N ARG A 48 9.40 11.63 1.16
CA ARG A 48 9.47 12.98 0.61
C ARG A 48 9.84 14.04 1.65
N LEU A 49 9.24 14.01 2.84
CA LEU A 49 9.50 14.98 3.91
C LEU A 49 10.93 14.89 4.47
N LEU A 50 11.50 13.69 4.49
CA LEU A 50 12.83 13.42 5.01
C LEU A 50 13.89 13.26 3.91
N GLU A 51 13.53 13.61 2.67
CA GLU A 51 14.43 13.54 1.50
C GLU A 51 15.04 12.15 1.26
N VAL A 52 14.31 11.09 1.65
CA VAL A 52 14.70 9.70 1.38
C VAL A 52 14.39 9.38 -0.09
N PRO A 53 15.39 8.96 -0.89
CA PRO A 53 15.17 8.59 -2.28
C PRO A 53 14.16 7.44 -2.39
N THR A 54 13.40 7.40 -3.48
CA THR A 54 12.36 6.39 -3.71
C THR A 54 12.47 5.76 -5.09
N VAL A 55 12.33 4.43 -5.15
CA VAL A 55 12.20 3.65 -6.37
C VAL A 55 10.80 3.05 -6.44
N LEU A 56 10.15 3.16 -7.60
CA LEU A 56 8.85 2.56 -7.89
C LEU A 56 9.00 1.59 -9.06
N THR A 57 8.45 0.39 -8.94
CA THR A 57 8.40 -0.58 -10.05
C THR A 57 6.98 -0.98 -10.42
N GLU A 58 6.83 -1.39 -11.67
CA GLU A 58 5.62 -2.03 -12.18
C GLU A 58 6.00 -3.36 -12.84
N GLN A 59 5.41 -4.46 -12.37
CA GLN A 59 5.54 -5.76 -12.99
C GLN A 59 4.62 -5.82 -14.22
N TYR A 60 5.17 -6.07 -15.41
CA TYR A 60 4.44 -6.26 -16.66
C TYR A 60 3.19 -5.34 -16.80
N PRO A 61 3.37 -4.00 -16.82
CA PRO A 61 2.26 -3.05 -16.74
C PRO A 61 1.24 -3.19 -17.87
N GLN A 62 1.64 -3.71 -19.03
CA GLN A 62 0.74 -3.99 -20.15
C GLN A 62 -0.36 -5.00 -19.78
N GLY A 63 -0.06 -5.97 -18.92
CA GLY A 63 -1.04 -6.98 -18.47
C GLY A 63 -1.58 -6.74 -17.06
N LEU A 64 -0.78 -6.15 -16.17
CA LEU A 64 -1.12 -5.95 -14.76
C LEU A 64 -1.62 -4.53 -14.43
N GLY A 65 -1.64 -3.65 -15.42
CA GLY A 65 -2.08 -2.27 -15.27
C GLY A 65 -1.05 -1.37 -14.57
N PRO A 66 -1.35 -0.07 -14.47
CA PRO A 66 -0.46 0.88 -13.82
C PRO A 66 -0.52 0.75 -12.30
N THR A 67 0.41 1.42 -11.62
CA THR A 67 0.39 1.70 -10.19
C THR A 67 -0.92 2.38 -9.80
N VAL A 68 -1.51 1.98 -8.67
CA VAL A 68 -2.78 2.54 -8.20
C VAL A 68 -2.64 4.02 -7.79
N PRO A 69 -3.59 4.89 -8.16
CA PRO A 69 -3.50 6.33 -7.87
C PRO A 69 -3.48 6.64 -6.37
N GLU A 70 -4.09 5.79 -5.54
CA GLU A 70 -4.14 5.92 -4.08
C GLU A 70 -2.74 5.90 -3.44
N LEU A 71 -1.71 5.40 -4.15
CA LEU A 71 -0.33 5.44 -3.67
C LEU A 71 0.22 6.88 -3.60
N GLY A 72 -0.35 7.83 -4.37
CA GLY A 72 0.13 9.21 -4.40
C GLY A 72 1.52 9.36 -5.04
N ALA A 73 1.88 8.45 -5.96
CA ALA A 73 3.19 8.37 -6.60
C ALA A 73 3.42 9.40 -7.72
N ALA A 74 2.60 10.45 -7.81
CA ALA A 74 2.78 11.52 -8.79
C ALA A 74 4.21 12.09 -8.72
N GLY A 75 4.84 12.27 -9.88
CA GLY A 75 6.23 12.72 -10.01
C GLY A 75 7.29 11.62 -9.92
N LEU A 76 6.93 10.38 -9.55
CA LEU A 76 7.81 9.22 -9.72
C LEU A 76 7.59 8.59 -11.10
N GLN A 77 8.68 8.18 -11.74
CA GLN A 77 8.62 7.39 -12.97
C GLN A 77 8.74 5.90 -12.61
N PRO A 78 7.70 5.07 -12.86
CA PRO A 78 7.78 3.64 -12.59
C PRO A 78 8.80 2.95 -13.49
N LEU A 79 9.63 2.09 -12.91
CA LEU A 79 10.52 1.21 -13.64
C LEU A 79 9.78 -0.09 -14.00
N ALA A 80 9.41 -0.25 -15.27
CA ALA A 80 8.76 -1.45 -15.75
C ALA A 80 9.72 -2.66 -15.73
N LYS A 81 9.23 -3.81 -15.28
CA LYS A 81 10.03 -5.05 -15.21
C LYS A 81 9.20 -6.30 -15.47
N THR A 82 9.88 -7.36 -15.88
CA THR A 82 9.34 -8.73 -15.89
C THR A 82 10.02 -9.64 -14.87
N CYS A 83 11.23 -9.28 -14.43
CA CYS A 83 11.90 -9.95 -13.31
C CYS A 83 11.14 -9.69 -12.00
N PHE A 84 11.02 -10.70 -11.15
CA PHE A 84 10.37 -10.53 -9.85
C PHE A 84 11.16 -9.56 -8.95
N SER A 85 12.49 -9.67 -8.92
CA SER A 85 13.33 -8.74 -8.17
C SER A 85 13.35 -7.34 -8.79
N MET A 86 13.27 -6.29 -7.95
CA MET A 86 13.45 -4.89 -8.35
C MET A 86 14.92 -4.55 -8.64
N VAL A 87 15.88 -5.33 -8.13
CA VAL A 87 17.31 -4.97 -8.13
C VAL A 87 17.90 -4.74 -9.53
N PRO A 88 17.61 -5.56 -10.57
CA PRO A 88 18.16 -5.33 -11.90
C PRO A 88 17.77 -3.97 -12.49
N VAL A 89 16.50 -3.58 -12.38
CA VAL A 89 16.01 -2.30 -12.91
C VAL A 89 16.40 -1.12 -12.02
N ALA A 90 16.52 -1.34 -10.70
CA ALA A 90 16.93 -0.32 -9.74
C ALA A 90 18.46 -0.16 -9.62
N ARG A 91 19.26 -0.90 -10.40
CA ARG A 91 20.73 -0.94 -10.28
C ARG A 91 21.36 0.45 -10.33
N GLN A 92 20.94 1.30 -11.27
CA GLN A 92 21.46 2.66 -11.40
C GLN A 92 21.21 3.48 -10.12
N GLU A 93 20.01 3.39 -9.54
CA GLU A 93 19.68 4.10 -8.31
C GLU A 93 20.48 3.58 -7.11
N LEU A 94 20.68 2.26 -7.03
CA LEU A 94 21.48 1.65 -5.97
C LEU A 94 22.96 2.04 -6.08
N ASP A 95 23.53 1.99 -7.29
CA ASP A 95 24.96 2.22 -7.54
C ASP A 95 25.33 3.71 -7.41
N ALA A 96 24.39 4.63 -7.67
CA ALA A 96 24.59 6.07 -7.53
C ALA A 96 24.72 6.56 -6.06
N ARG A 97 24.56 5.67 -5.07
CA ARG A 97 24.47 6.02 -3.64
C ARG A 97 25.46 5.23 -2.80
N PRO A 98 26.77 5.58 -2.79
CA PRO A 98 27.79 4.85 -2.03
C PRO A 98 27.58 4.87 -0.50
N GLN A 99 26.81 5.84 0.00
CA GLN A 99 26.39 5.95 1.40
C GLN A 99 25.18 5.08 1.74
N LEU A 100 24.53 4.45 0.76
CA LEU A 100 23.34 3.62 1.00
C LEU A 100 23.69 2.46 1.92
N ARG A 101 22.87 2.27 2.95
CA ARG A 101 23.02 1.19 3.93
C ARG A 101 21.74 0.39 4.08
N SER A 102 20.58 1.04 3.99
CA SER A 102 19.28 0.44 4.28
C SER A 102 18.26 0.63 3.15
N VAL A 103 17.43 -0.38 2.94
CA VAL A 103 16.27 -0.33 2.03
C VAL A 103 15.00 -0.55 2.84
N LEU A 104 14.05 0.38 2.73
CA LEU A 104 12.70 0.24 3.25
C LEU A 104 11.85 -0.37 2.13
N LEU A 105 11.32 -1.58 2.32
CA LEU A 105 10.68 -2.35 1.25
C LEU A 105 9.17 -2.50 1.52
N CYS A 106 8.36 -1.94 0.62
CA CYS A 106 6.89 -1.98 0.63
C CYS A 106 6.37 -2.62 -0.66
N GLY A 107 5.16 -3.18 -0.63
CA GLY A 107 4.44 -3.60 -1.83
C GLY A 107 4.11 -5.09 -1.89
N ILE A 108 3.99 -5.62 -3.11
CA ILE A 108 3.44 -6.96 -3.36
C ILE A 108 4.17 -7.70 -4.49
N GLU A 109 4.05 -9.02 -4.62
CA GLU A 109 3.53 -9.94 -3.58
C GLU A 109 4.64 -10.38 -2.63
N THR A 110 4.31 -10.61 -1.36
CA THR A 110 5.29 -10.83 -0.28
C THR A 110 6.22 -12.03 -0.57
N GLN A 111 5.66 -13.11 -1.10
CA GLN A 111 6.38 -14.35 -1.45
C GLN A 111 7.12 -14.30 -2.79
N ALA A 112 6.81 -13.33 -3.64
CA ALA A 112 7.33 -13.23 -5.00
C ALA A 112 8.29 -12.04 -5.09
N CYS A 113 7.83 -10.90 -5.59
CA CYS A 113 8.68 -9.74 -5.85
C CYS A 113 9.36 -9.20 -4.59
N ILE A 114 8.66 -9.14 -3.46
CA ILE A 114 9.24 -8.65 -2.20
C ILE A 114 10.35 -9.58 -1.70
N LEU A 115 10.10 -10.89 -1.61
CA LEU A 115 11.10 -11.86 -1.16
C LEU A 115 12.33 -11.88 -2.06
N ASN A 116 12.16 -11.96 -3.39
CA ASN A 116 13.30 -11.99 -4.32
C ASN A 116 14.10 -10.68 -4.28
N THR A 117 13.42 -9.54 -4.18
CA THR A 117 14.09 -8.24 -4.00
C THR A 117 14.86 -8.19 -2.69
N ALA A 118 14.29 -8.67 -1.58
CA ALA A 118 14.97 -8.71 -0.30
C ALA A 118 16.24 -9.56 -0.33
N LEU A 119 16.19 -10.75 -0.93
CA LEU A 119 17.36 -11.64 -1.05
C LEU A 119 18.48 -10.98 -1.88
N ASP A 120 18.15 -10.42 -3.06
CA ASP A 120 19.16 -9.76 -3.90
C ASP A 120 19.78 -8.52 -3.23
N LEU A 121 19.00 -7.78 -2.43
CA LEU A 121 19.52 -6.64 -1.67
C LEU A 121 20.43 -7.08 -0.52
N LEU A 122 20.09 -8.17 0.17
CA LEU A 122 20.93 -8.78 1.21
C LEU A 122 22.25 -9.31 0.63
N ASP A 123 22.21 -9.96 -0.54
CA ASP A 123 23.41 -10.42 -1.26
C ASP A 123 24.33 -9.25 -1.66
N ARG A 124 23.76 -8.05 -1.85
CA ARG A 124 24.50 -6.80 -2.06
C ARG A 124 25.03 -6.16 -0.77
N GLY A 125 24.81 -6.78 0.39
CA GLY A 125 25.26 -6.28 1.69
C GLY A 125 24.44 -5.12 2.25
N LEU A 126 23.23 -4.87 1.72
CA LEU A 126 22.32 -3.84 2.23
C LEU A 126 21.44 -4.40 3.36
N GLN A 127 21.08 -3.55 4.31
CA GLN A 127 20.13 -3.87 5.36
C GLN A 127 18.71 -3.71 4.83
N VAL A 128 17.95 -4.80 4.76
CA VAL A 128 16.58 -4.76 4.24
C VAL A 128 15.59 -4.68 5.40
N HIS A 129 14.75 -3.64 5.38
CA HIS A 129 13.65 -3.41 6.30
C HIS A 129 12.33 -3.64 5.58
N VAL A 130 11.74 -4.82 5.77
CA VAL A 130 10.44 -5.15 5.20
C VAL A 130 9.36 -4.48 6.05
N VAL A 131 8.59 -3.60 5.43
CA VAL A 131 7.48 -2.87 6.08
C VAL A 131 6.26 -3.78 6.07
N VAL A 132 6.10 -4.61 7.11
CA VAL A 132 5.19 -5.77 7.08
C VAL A 132 3.71 -5.39 6.97
N ASP A 133 3.34 -4.20 7.44
CA ASP A 133 2.03 -3.58 7.33
C ASP A 133 1.81 -2.85 5.99
N ALA A 134 2.83 -2.79 5.13
CA ALA A 134 2.76 -2.36 3.73
C ALA A 134 3.04 -3.51 2.73
N CYS A 135 3.09 -4.76 3.20
CA CYS A 135 3.32 -5.94 2.38
C CYS A 135 2.18 -6.95 2.52
N SER A 136 1.75 -7.54 1.41
CA SER A 136 0.74 -8.61 1.43
C SER A 136 0.87 -9.59 0.27
N SER A 137 -0.01 -10.59 0.27
CA SER A 137 -0.10 -11.68 -0.70
C SER A 137 -1.56 -12.07 -0.87
N ARG A 138 -1.87 -12.80 -1.94
CA ARG A 138 -3.20 -13.41 -2.10
C ARG A 138 -3.50 -14.43 -1.00
N SER A 139 -2.49 -15.22 -0.62
CA SER A 139 -2.58 -16.25 0.41
C SER A 139 -1.89 -15.81 1.70
N GLN A 140 -2.58 -16.01 2.84
CA GLN A 140 -2.01 -15.72 4.16
C GLN A 140 -0.83 -16.66 4.48
N VAL A 141 -0.87 -17.91 4.02
CA VAL A 141 0.23 -18.86 4.18
C VAL A 141 1.47 -18.36 3.44
N ASP A 142 1.31 -17.95 2.19
CA ASP A 142 2.40 -17.42 1.38
C ASP A 142 3.02 -16.19 2.03
N ARG A 143 2.18 -15.27 2.52
CA ARG A 143 2.64 -14.06 3.22
C ARG A 143 3.48 -14.41 4.46
N LEU A 144 2.95 -15.24 5.35
CA LEU A 144 3.59 -15.54 6.63
C LEU A 144 4.89 -16.33 6.45
N VAL A 145 4.90 -17.32 5.56
CA VAL A 145 6.10 -18.11 5.26
C VAL A 145 7.18 -17.24 4.62
N ALA A 146 6.81 -16.35 3.69
CA ALA A 146 7.76 -15.43 3.07
C ALA A 146 8.37 -14.45 4.07
N LEU A 147 7.57 -13.86 4.97
CA LEU A 147 8.07 -13.00 6.05
C LEU A 147 9.03 -13.76 6.97
N ALA A 148 8.67 -14.97 7.39
CA ALA A 148 9.54 -15.81 8.21
C ALA A 148 10.87 -16.14 7.50
N ARG A 149 10.82 -16.44 6.21
CA ARG A 149 12.00 -16.69 5.37
C ARG A 149 12.88 -15.45 5.25
N MET A 150 12.32 -14.27 4.98
CA MET A 150 13.09 -13.02 4.92
C MET A 150 13.81 -12.74 6.25
N ARG A 151 13.14 -12.95 7.38
CA ARG A 151 13.77 -12.85 8.71
C ARG A 151 14.94 -13.82 8.88
N GLN A 152 14.77 -15.08 8.45
CA GLN A 152 15.85 -16.08 8.50
C GLN A 152 17.05 -15.71 7.62
N SER A 153 16.80 -15.06 6.49
CA SER A 153 17.84 -14.55 5.59
C SER A 153 18.57 -13.30 6.12
N GLY A 154 18.11 -12.70 7.21
CA GLY A 154 18.74 -11.52 7.83
C GLY A 154 18.05 -10.18 7.51
N ALA A 155 16.86 -10.19 6.91
CA ALA A 155 16.04 -8.98 6.80
C ALA A 155 15.39 -8.62 8.15
N PHE A 156 15.25 -7.33 8.41
CA PHE A 156 14.50 -6.80 9.54
C PHE A 156 13.02 -6.69 9.17
N LEU A 157 12.15 -7.35 9.93
CA LEU A 157 10.71 -7.16 9.82
C LEU A 157 10.29 -6.05 10.77
N SER A 158 9.80 -4.94 10.23
CA SER A 158 9.36 -3.77 11.00
C SER A 158 7.99 -3.29 10.53
N THR A 159 7.34 -2.46 11.34
CA THR A 159 6.13 -1.73 10.91
C THR A 159 6.49 -0.34 10.39
N SER A 160 5.60 0.24 9.60
CA SER A 160 5.72 1.61 9.10
C SER A 160 5.96 2.60 10.23
N GLU A 161 5.15 2.55 11.29
CA GLU A 161 5.27 3.44 12.45
C GLU A 161 6.64 3.32 13.14
N GLY A 162 7.12 2.10 13.39
CA GLY A 162 8.42 1.88 14.02
C GLY A 162 9.59 2.38 13.18
N LEU A 163 9.49 2.32 11.86
CA LEU A 163 10.52 2.86 10.96
C LEU A 163 10.44 4.38 10.85
N ILE A 164 9.24 4.96 10.79
CA ILE A 164 9.04 6.42 10.77
C ILE A 164 9.65 7.06 12.02
N LEU A 165 9.39 6.48 13.20
CA LEU A 165 9.95 6.97 14.46
C LEU A 165 11.48 6.84 14.51
N GLN A 166 12.05 5.78 13.94
CA GLN A 166 13.51 5.64 13.83
C GLN A 166 14.13 6.65 12.89
N LEU A 167 13.47 6.94 11.75
CA LEU A 167 13.96 7.91 10.76
C LEU A 167 14.03 9.33 11.33
N VAL A 168 13.07 9.73 12.16
CA VAL A 168 13.10 11.05 12.82
C VAL A 168 13.98 11.07 14.07
N GLY A 169 14.09 9.96 14.79
CA GLY A 169 15.00 9.76 15.92
C GLY A 169 14.66 10.53 17.20
N ASP A 170 13.94 11.65 17.11
CA ASP A 170 13.59 12.54 18.22
C ASP A 170 12.20 13.17 18.01
N ALA A 171 11.44 13.33 19.09
CA ALA A 171 10.17 14.06 19.09
C ALA A 171 10.35 15.58 18.86
N ALA A 172 11.55 16.11 19.11
CA ALA A 172 11.94 17.48 18.80
C ALA A 172 12.29 17.69 17.32
N HIS A 173 12.31 16.64 16.48
CA HIS A 173 12.63 16.76 15.06
C HIS A 173 11.66 17.73 14.37
N PRO A 174 12.11 18.68 13.51
CA PRO A 174 11.25 19.70 12.91
C PRO A 174 10.06 19.16 12.13
N GLN A 175 10.19 17.95 11.56
CA GLN A 175 9.14 17.25 10.78
C GLN A 175 8.31 16.26 11.60
N PHE A 176 8.50 16.17 12.93
CA PHE A 176 7.89 15.11 13.77
C PHE A 176 6.36 15.08 13.67
N LYS A 177 5.71 16.25 13.69
CA LYS A 177 4.24 16.35 13.63
C LYS A 177 3.72 15.93 12.26
N GLU A 178 4.44 16.29 11.21
CA GLU A 178 4.06 16.09 9.81
C GLU A 178 4.16 14.61 9.39
N VAL A 179 5.18 13.90 9.90
CA VAL A 179 5.38 12.46 9.62
C VAL A 179 4.42 11.55 10.40
N LEU A 180 3.94 12.00 11.56
CA LEU A 180 2.95 11.27 12.37
C LEU A 180 1.50 11.64 12.04
N ALA A 181 1.28 12.70 11.26
CA ALA A 181 -0.05 13.04 10.80
C ALA A 181 -0.69 11.84 10.08
N PRO A 182 -1.91 11.42 10.48
CA PRO A 182 -2.57 10.28 9.87
C PRO A 182 -2.74 10.50 8.38
N SER A 183 -2.50 9.46 7.58
CA SER A 183 -2.92 9.48 6.19
C SER A 183 -4.45 9.60 6.17
N PRO A 184 -5.03 10.43 5.28
CA PRO A 184 -6.47 10.45 5.11
C PRO A 184 -6.95 9.01 4.87
N PRO A 185 -8.12 8.62 5.42
CA PRO A 185 -8.66 7.29 5.15
C PRO A 185 -8.70 7.10 3.62
N PRO A 186 -8.43 5.88 3.12
CA PRO A 186 -8.56 5.62 1.69
C PRO A 186 -9.93 6.13 1.29
N SER A 187 -9.96 7.09 0.38
CA SER A 187 -11.21 7.63 -0.13
C SER A 187 -11.95 6.45 -0.70
N MET A 188 -12.91 5.94 0.08
CA MET A 188 -13.93 5.06 -0.44
C MET A 188 -14.50 5.88 -1.58
N HIS A 189 -14.22 5.47 -2.82
CA HIS A 189 -14.83 6.06 -3.99
C HIS A 189 -16.34 5.87 -3.74
N LEU A 190 -16.95 6.87 -3.12
CA LEU A 190 -18.31 7.24 -3.41
C LEU A 190 -18.20 7.64 -4.87
N ALA A 191 -18.26 6.63 -5.75
CA ALA A 191 -18.63 6.84 -7.11
C ALA A 191 -19.82 7.80 -7.00
N ASN A 192 -19.65 9.00 -7.54
CA ASN A 192 -20.76 9.84 -7.87
C ASN A 192 -21.59 9.01 -8.86
N VAL A 193 -22.49 8.18 -8.35
CA VAL A 193 -23.58 7.59 -9.13
C VAL A 193 -24.58 8.73 -9.30
N SER A 194 -24.14 9.77 -10.02
CA SER A 194 -25.00 10.78 -10.63
C SER A 194 -25.51 10.20 -11.94
N SER A 195 -26.28 9.13 -11.84
CA SER A 195 -27.22 8.66 -12.86
C SER A 195 -28.03 7.50 -12.27
N ALA A 196 -29.05 7.84 -11.48
CA ALA A 196 -30.18 6.92 -11.38
C ALA A 196 -30.73 6.71 -12.79
N PRO A 197 -31.01 5.47 -13.24
CA PRO A 197 -31.64 5.25 -14.52
C PRO A 197 -33.04 5.87 -14.50
N THR A 198 -33.23 6.94 -15.27
CA THR A 198 -34.54 7.55 -15.46
C THR A 198 -35.40 6.60 -16.27
N THR A 199 -36.37 5.94 -15.62
CA THR A 199 -37.32 5.08 -16.31
C THR A 199 -38.49 5.95 -16.75
N SER A 200 -38.71 6.08 -18.06
CA SER A 200 -39.89 6.75 -18.61
C SER A 200 -40.87 5.73 -19.16
N PHE A 201 -42.16 5.92 -18.89
CA PHE A 201 -43.24 5.12 -19.46
C PHE A 201 -44.32 6.05 -20.01
N ARG A 202 -44.98 5.60 -21.08
CA ARG A 202 -46.14 6.29 -21.67
C ARG A 202 -47.42 5.69 -21.10
N ASN A 203 -48.36 6.55 -20.71
CA ASN A 203 -49.70 6.09 -20.40
C ASN A 203 -50.51 5.80 -21.68
N THR A 204 -51.67 5.18 -21.53
CA THR A 204 -52.59 4.81 -22.62
C THR A 204 -53.12 6.01 -23.43
N SER A 205 -52.92 7.23 -22.93
CA SER A 205 -53.27 8.49 -23.60
C SER A 205 -52.08 9.16 -24.30
N GLY A 206 -50.90 8.52 -24.32
CA GLY A 206 -49.71 8.98 -25.05
C GLY A 206 -48.79 9.95 -24.31
N ASN A 207 -49.09 10.33 -23.06
CA ASN A 207 -48.26 11.26 -22.28
C ASN A 207 -47.07 10.54 -21.63
N ILE A 208 -45.89 11.17 -21.67
CA ILE A 208 -44.65 10.67 -21.07
C ILE A 208 -44.56 11.15 -19.61
N HIS A 209 -44.39 10.22 -18.68
CA HIS A 209 -44.13 10.52 -17.27
C HIS A 209 -42.70 10.13 -16.91
N ILE A 210 -42.01 11.00 -16.16
CA ILE A 210 -40.64 10.84 -15.68
C ILE A 210 -40.67 10.68 -14.17
N LEU A 211 -40.17 9.56 -13.64
CA LEU A 211 -40.04 9.34 -12.20
C LEU A 211 -38.60 9.62 -11.76
N GLU A 212 -38.39 10.72 -11.00
CA GLU A 212 -37.13 10.99 -10.33
C GLU A 212 -37.09 10.28 -8.96
N HIS A 213 -36.23 9.27 -8.82
CA HIS A 213 -35.94 8.70 -7.50
C HIS A 213 -34.92 9.57 -6.76
N ARG A 214 -35.40 10.55 -5.96
CA ARG A 214 -34.55 11.21 -4.96
C ARG A 214 -34.45 10.34 -3.71
N ARG A 215 -33.22 10.04 -3.27
CA ARG A 215 -33.00 9.54 -1.90
C ARG A 215 -33.27 10.69 -0.94
N LEU A 216 -34.29 10.55 -0.10
CA LEU A 216 -34.43 11.40 1.09
C LEU A 216 -33.42 10.94 2.14
N PRO A 217 -32.74 11.87 2.84
CA PRO A 217 -31.92 11.49 3.99
C PRO A 217 -32.83 10.89 5.08
N PRO A 218 -32.33 9.93 5.87
CA PRO A 218 -33.11 9.42 6.99
C PRO A 218 -33.36 10.55 8.01
N PRO A 219 -34.53 10.58 8.66
CA PRO A 219 -34.80 11.58 9.70
C PRO A 219 -33.83 11.38 10.88
N GLU A 220 -33.33 12.49 11.43
CA GLU A 220 -32.46 12.48 12.61
C GLU A 220 -33.16 11.81 13.80
N GLY A 221 -32.49 10.83 14.42
CA GLY A 221 -32.88 10.29 15.74
C GLY A 221 -33.31 8.82 15.83
N ALA A 222 -33.27 8.02 14.76
CA ALA A 222 -33.67 6.61 14.85
C ALA A 222 -32.54 5.71 15.39
N GLN A 223 -32.67 5.24 16.64
CA GLN A 223 -31.86 4.18 17.22
C GLN A 223 -32.11 2.84 16.51
N PHE A 224 -31.03 2.11 16.19
CA PHE A 224 -31.12 0.75 15.68
C PHE A 224 -31.70 -0.19 16.74
N SER A 225 -32.85 -0.81 16.47
CA SER A 225 -33.32 -1.98 17.21
C SER A 225 -33.27 -3.20 16.30
N TRP A 226 -32.54 -4.23 16.73
CA TRP A 226 -32.59 -5.56 16.13
C TRP A 226 -33.79 -6.28 16.75
N GLY A 227 -34.89 -6.37 16.00
CA GLY A 227 -36.09 -7.10 16.39
C GLY A 227 -36.38 -8.23 15.40
N VAL A 228 -36.14 -9.47 15.83
CA VAL A 228 -36.69 -10.67 15.20
C VAL A 228 -38.14 -10.81 15.71
N THR A 229 -39.12 -10.93 14.83
CA THR A 229 -40.48 -11.35 15.24
C THR A 229 -41.00 -12.50 14.39
N PRO A 230 -41.73 -13.46 15.00
CA PRO A 230 -42.07 -14.76 14.40
C PRO A 230 -43.43 -14.76 13.71
N SER A 231 -43.58 -15.78 12.85
CA SER A 231 -44.75 -16.36 12.19
C SER A 231 -46.15 -16.14 12.79
N THR A 232 -47.14 -15.99 11.88
CA THR A 232 -48.46 -16.66 11.99
C THR A 232 -48.98 -17.03 10.60
N ILE A 233 -49.27 -18.32 10.40
CA ILE A 233 -50.10 -18.86 9.31
C ILE A 233 -51.57 -18.71 9.75
N ASN A 234 -52.46 -18.29 8.85
CA ASN A 234 -53.86 -18.66 9.00
C ASN A 234 -54.57 -18.83 7.65
N GLN A 235 -55.18 -20.02 7.53
CA GLN A 235 -56.17 -20.60 6.61
C GLN A 235 -56.31 -20.05 5.18
#